data_AF-A0A5N5KZ96-F1
#
_entry.id   AF-A0A5N5KZ96-F1
#
_cell.length_a   1.000
_cell.length_b   1.000
_cell.length_c   1.000
_cell.angle_alpha   90.00
_cell.angle_beta   90.00
_cell.angle_gamma   90.00
#
_symmetry.space_group_name_H-M   'P 1'
#
loop_
_entity.id
_entity.type
_entity.pdbx_description
1 polymer ?
#
loop_
_entity_poly.entity_id
_entity_poly.type
_entity_poly.pdbx_seq_one_letter_code
_entity_poly.pdbx_strand_id
1 'polypeptide(L)'
;MIGDDPWNPQKNHRNTVFYNAYPSGGRAGTARTRRPPPGTGYGTRYFHNGLPDLVPDPYSIQAGSYIQRMQMYALRCAAEENCLARSAYRPAVRDLDYRVLLRFPQKVRNLGTADFLPVKPRHQWEWHSCHQHYHSMDAFSLYDLLDVNTGRKVAEGHKASFCLEDTGCNPGFHRRYACTAHTQGLSPGCHDTYAANIDCQWIDITDVPPGNYILKITVNPNYLVPESDFSNNVVRCEVSYSGHHVQTQNCRISRN
;
A
#
# COMPACT_ATOMS: atom_id res chain seq x y z
N MET A 1 30.97 -18.15 -4.22
CA MET A 1 30.98 -18.23 -5.69
C MET A 1 30.94 -16.82 -6.23
N ILE A 2 31.93 -16.47 -7.06
CA ILE A 2 32.05 -15.20 -7.79
C ILE A 2 30.90 -15.13 -8.79
N GLY A 3 30.03 -14.11 -8.71
CA GLY A 3 28.83 -14.09 -9.54
C GLY A 3 28.18 -12.74 -9.85
N ASP A 4 28.54 -11.64 -9.17
CA ASP A 4 27.81 -10.37 -9.33
C ASP A 4 28.74 -9.22 -9.71
N ASP A 5 29.18 -9.23 -10.96
CA ASP A 5 29.80 -8.07 -11.62
C ASP A 5 28.72 -7.37 -12.50
N PRO A 6 28.41 -6.07 -12.28
CA PRO A 6 27.39 -5.32 -13.02
C PRO A 6 27.72 -5.07 -14.50
N TRP A 7 28.94 -5.38 -14.96
CA TRP A 7 29.44 -5.02 -16.29
C TRP A 7 29.52 -6.18 -17.29
N ASN A 8 28.79 -7.28 -17.07
CA ASN A 8 28.78 -8.39 -18.03
C ASN A 8 27.90 -8.07 -19.27
N PRO A 9 28.48 -7.90 -20.47
CA PRO A 9 27.74 -7.51 -21.67
C PRO A 9 26.97 -8.67 -22.34
N GLN A 10 26.94 -9.87 -21.73
CA GLN A 10 26.32 -11.07 -22.32
C GLN A 10 24.96 -11.47 -21.70
N LYS A 11 24.40 -10.73 -20.72
CA LYS A 11 23.06 -11.00 -20.20
C LYS A 11 21.97 -10.43 -21.13
N ASN A 12 21.63 -11.19 -22.17
CA ASN A 12 20.49 -10.94 -23.05
C ASN A 12 19.17 -11.30 -22.33
N HIS A 13 18.54 -10.33 -21.67
CA HIS A 13 17.17 -10.47 -21.18
C HIS A 13 16.17 -10.39 -22.34
N ARG A 14 15.78 -11.55 -22.87
CA ARG A 14 14.60 -11.71 -23.72
C ARG A 14 13.34 -11.58 -22.87
N ASN A 15 12.85 -10.35 -22.67
CA ASN A 15 11.43 -9.99 -22.44
C ASN A 15 11.30 -8.50 -22.04
N THR A 16 11.78 -7.60 -22.90
CA THR A 16 11.40 -6.18 -22.81
C THR A 16 10.20 -5.94 -23.71
N VAL A 17 9.02 -5.77 -23.11
CA VAL A 17 7.85 -5.23 -23.80
C VAL A 17 8.14 -3.75 -24.05
N PHE A 18 8.38 -3.42 -25.32
CA PHE A 18 8.74 -2.09 -25.80
C PHE A 18 7.59 -1.10 -25.59
N TYR A 19 7.80 -0.06 -24.78
CA TYR A 19 7.06 1.19 -24.90
C TYR A 19 7.87 2.17 -25.75
N ASN A 20 7.36 2.42 -26.96
CA ASN A 20 7.62 3.54 -27.87
C ASN A 20 8.98 4.26 -27.76
N ALA A 21 9.97 3.74 -28.48
CA ALA A 21 11.10 4.54 -28.96
C ALA A 21 10.75 5.10 -30.35
N TYR A 22 10.49 6.41 -30.46
CA TYR A 22 10.52 7.09 -31.76
C TYR A 22 11.94 7.62 -32.05
N PRO A 23 12.36 7.66 -33.33
CA PRO A 23 13.77 7.61 -33.71
C PRO A 23 14.46 8.97 -33.64
N SER A 24 15.73 8.97 -33.26
CA SER A 24 16.62 10.13 -33.40
C SER A 24 17.32 10.07 -34.76
N GLY A 25 16.91 10.92 -35.70
CA GLY A 25 17.70 11.27 -36.88
C GLY A 25 18.82 12.25 -36.48
N GLY A 26 20.06 11.96 -36.88
CA GLY A 26 21.22 12.78 -36.55
C GLY A 26 21.46 13.95 -37.52
N ARG A 27 21.94 15.09 -37.01
CA ARG A 27 23.26 15.70 -37.33
C ARG A 27 23.42 17.15 -36.81
N ALA A 28 24.68 17.43 -36.48
CA ALA A 28 25.40 18.71 -36.54
C ALA A 28 25.25 19.72 -35.38
N GLY A 29 26.41 20.08 -34.81
CA GLY A 29 26.56 20.93 -33.63
C GLY A 29 26.27 22.40 -33.87
N THR A 30 26.01 23.10 -32.77
CA THR A 30 26.36 24.52 -32.54
C THR A 30 26.22 24.84 -31.04
N ALA A 31 27.21 25.58 -30.54
CA ALA A 31 27.27 26.42 -29.32
C ALA A 31 26.56 25.96 -28.02
N ARG A 32 27.40 25.63 -27.03
CA ARG A 32 27.11 25.56 -25.59
C ARG A 32 26.44 26.88 -25.11
N THR A 33 25.12 26.88 -25.00
CA THR A 33 24.41 27.73 -24.05
C THR A 33 24.22 26.90 -22.77
N ARG A 34 24.60 27.46 -21.61
CA ARG A 34 24.36 26.86 -20.30
C ARG A 34 22.84 26.61 -20.16
N ARG A 35 22.40 25.36 -20.31
CA ARG A 35 21.07 24.94 -19.86
C ARG A 35 20.98 25.28 -18.36
N PRO A 36 19.93 25.98 -17.90
CA PRO A 36 19.61 26.03 -16.49
C PRO A 36 19.49 24.60 -15.95
N PRO A 37 19.74 24.34 -14.66
CA PRO A 37 19.46 23.03 -14.07
C PRO A 37 18.02 22.61 -14.42
N PRO A 38 17.73 21.31 -14.62
CA PRO A 38 16.40 20.86 -14.98
C PRO A 38 15.43 21.41 -13.94
N GLY A 39 14.62 22.38 -14.38
CA GLY A 39 13.64 23.01 -13.53
C GLY A 39 12.75 21.93 -12.95
N THR A 40 12.38 22.11 -11.69
CA THR A 40 11.17 21.52 -11.11
C THR A 40 10.12 21.50 -12.20
N GLY A 41 9.69 20.29 -12.61
CA GLY A 41 8.71 20.11 -13.67
C GLY A 41 7.52 21.03 -13.44
N TYR A 42 6.80 21.39 -14.50
CA TYR A 42 5.58 22.19 -14.42
C TYR A 42 4.64 21.59 -13.35
N GLY A 43 4.73 22.16 -12.16
CA GLY A 43 4.31 21.63 -10.87
C GLY A 43 4.56 22.81 -9.95
N THR A 44 3.46 23.41 -9.54
CA THR A 44 3.37 24.81 -9.14
C THR A 44 4.37 25.21 -8.04
N ARG A 45 4.89 26.44 -8.07
CA ARG A 45 5.69 27.03 -6.97
C ARG A 45 4.91 27.19 -5.64
N TYR A 46 3.72 26.59 -5.52
CA TYR A 46 2.86 26.62 -4.33
C TYR A 46 3.15 25.49 -3.33
N PHE A 47 3.92 24.46 -3.71
CA PHE A 47 4.12 23.24 -2.91
C PHE A 47 5.11 23.36 -1.73
N HIS A 48 5.71 24.53 -1.46
CA HIS A 48 6.68 24.68 -0.37
C HIS A 48 6.05 24.86 1.04
N ASN A 49 4.75 25.19 1.13
CA ASN A 49 4.07 25.47 2.41
C ASN A 49 2.78 24.65 2.63
N GLY A 50 2.57 23.59 1.85
CA GLY A 50 1.39 22.72 1.96
C GLY A 50 1.60 21.53 2.89
N LEU A 51 0.50 20.88 3.28
CA LEU A 51 0.52 19.56 3.92
C LEU A 51 -0.22 18.54 3.03
N PRO A 52 0.16 17.25 3.07
CA PRO A 52 -0.65 16.18 2.49
C PRO A 52 -1.98 16.01 3.23
N ASP A 53 -2.94 15.33 2.60
CA ASP A 53 -4.24 14.96 3.19
C ASP A 53 -4.66 13.59 2.65
N LEU A 54 -4.49 12.54 3.45
CA LEU A 54 -4.71 11.16 3.08
C LEU A 54 -6.15 10.75 3.32
N VAL A 55 -6.86 10.49 2.23
CA VAL A 55 -8.25 10.05 2.28
C VAL A 55 -8.38 8.64 1.73
N PRO A 56 -8.65 7.63 2.58
CA PRO A 56 -8.99 6.29 2.13
C PRO A 56 -10.36 6.27 1.42
N ASP A 57 -10.48 5.45 0.37
CA ASP A 57 -11.67 5.33 -0.45
C ASP A 57 -12.62 4.23 0.11
N PRO A 58 -13.72 4.58 0.78
CA PRO A 58 -14.65 3.60 1.36
C PRO A 58 -15.33 2.72 0.31
N TYR A 59 -15.53 3.24 -0.90
CA TYR A 59 -16.21 2.49 -1.96
C TYR A 59 -15.35 1.31 -2.42
N SER A 60 -14.03 1.51 -2.54
CA SER A 60 -13.09 0.46 -2.92
C SER A 60 -13.17 -0.72 -1.95
N ILE A 61 -13.16 -0.44 -0.64
CA ILE A 61 -13.27 -1.44 0.43
C ILE A 61 -14.61 -2.18 0.31
N GLN A 62 -15.73 -1.44 0.20
CA GLN A 62 -17.06 -2.05 0.14
C GLN A 62 -17.22 -3.01 -1.04
N ALA A 63 -16.77 -2.58 -2.23
CA ALA A 63 -16.95 -3.33 -3.47
C ALA A 63 -15.99 -4.52 -3.60
N GLY A 64 -14.82 -4.45 -2.98
CA GLY A 64 -13.75 -5.45 -3.15
C GLY A 64 -13.51 -6.36 -1.94
N SER A 65 -14.32 -6.29 -0.89
CA SER A 65 -14.13 -7.13 0.30
C SER A 65 -14.65 -8.56 0.09
N TYR A 66 -13.84 -9.57 0.43
CA TYR A 66 -14.21 -10.98 0.37
C TYR A 66 -13.46 -11.82 1.39
N ILE A 67 -13.92 -13.06 1.61
CA ILE A 67 -13.21 -14.04 2.43
C ILE A 67 -12.46 -15.02 1.55
N GLN A 68 -11.24 -15.36 1.94
CA GLN A 68 -10.47 -16.42 1.33
C GLN A 68 -9.98 -17.42 2.38
N ARG A 69 -10.13 -18.70 2.09
CA ARG A 69 -9.48 -19.78 2.82
C ARG A 69 -8.17 -20.14 2.12
N MET A 70 -7.06 -20.09 2.85
CA MET A 70 -5.73 -20.39 2.32
C MET A 70 -5.01 -21.33 3.27
N GLN A 71 -4.23 -22.25 2.71
CA GLN A 71 -3.40 -23.18 3.49
C GLN A 71 -2.09 -22.50 3.89
N MET A 72 -1.54 -22.87 5.04
CA MET A 72 -0.33 -22.26 5.60
C MET A 72 0.88 -22.35 4.65
N TYR A 73 1.02 -23.40 3.84
CA TYR A 73 2.12 -23.48 2.87
C TYR A 73 2.10 -22.33 1.84
N ALA A 74 0.91 -21.81 1.51
CA ALA A 74 0.74 -20.69 0.58
C ALA A 74 0.91 -19.33 1.26
N LEU A 75 0.95 -19.31 2.60
CA LEU A 75 1.04 -18.10 3.42
C LEU A 75 2.42 -17.93 4.06
N ARG A 76 3.43 -18.71 3.68
CA ARG A 76 4.77 -18.66 4.29
C ARG A 76 5.38 -17.26 4.26
N CYS A 77 5.27 -16.58 3.11
CA CYS A 77 5.72 -15.20 2.96
C CYS A 77 5.01 -14.24 3.92
N ALA A 78 3.68 -14.23 3.90
CA ALA A 78 2.91 -13.40 4.81
C ALA A 78 3.13 -13.76 6.29
N ALA A 79 3.46 -15.02 6.58
CA ALA A 79 3.80 -15.46 7.93
C ALA A 79 5.15 -14.86 8.38
N GLU A 80 6.18 -14.90 7.54
CA GLU A 80 7.50 -14.27 7.79
C GLU A 80 7.37 -12.76 8.07
N GLU A 81 6.39 -12.11 7.43
CA GLU A 81 6.10 -10.68 7.59
C GLU A 81 5.12 -10.36 8.74
N ASN A 82 4.76 -11.34 9.58
CA ASN A 82 3.85 -11.17 10.72
C ASN A 82 2.43 -10.68 10.33
N CYS A 83 1.91 -11.15 9.19
CA CYS A 83 0.60 -10.75 8.65
C CYS A 83 -0.56 -11.68 9.03
N LEU A 84 -0.32 -12.70 9.87
CA LEU A 84 -1.34 -13.63 10.36
C LEU A 84 -1.62 -13.39 11.85
N ALA A 85 -2.75 -13.91 12.35
CA ALA A 85 -3.02 -13.85 13.78
C ALA A 85 -2.05 -14.76 14.57
N ARG A 86 -1.78 -14.44 15.83
CA ARG A 86 -0.86 -15.18 16.71
C ARG A 86 -1.11 -16.69 16.75
N SER A 87 -2.35 -17.14 16.57
CA SER A 87 -2.67 -18.57 16.52
C SER A 87 -1.99 -19.30 15.37
N ALA A 88 -1.67 -18.62 14.25
CA ALA A 88 -0.96 -19.18 13.11
C ALA A 88 0.50 -19.56 13.40
N TYR A 89 1.11 -18.95 14.43
CA TYR A 89 2.52 -19.13 14.78
C TYR A 89 2.73 -20.17 15.88
N ARG A 90 1.68 -20.88 16.30
CA ARG A 90 1.79 -21.92 17.32
C ARG A 90 2.54 -23.13 16.73
N PRO A 91 3.40 -23.82 17.51
CA PRO A 91 4.14 -24.99 17.03
C PRO A 91 3.28 -26.14 16.49
N ALA A 92 2.00 -26.18 16.87
CA ALA A 92 1.05 -27.20 16.42
C ALA A 92 0.51 -26.97 15.00
N VAL A 93 0.67 -25.75 14.45
CA VAL A 93 0.16 -25.39 13.12
C VAL A 93 1.01 -26.05 12.05
N ARG A 94 0.36 -26.72 11.10
CA ARG A 94 0.97 -27.43 9.97
C ARG A 94 0.74 -26.67 8.69
N ASP A 95 1.58 -26.95 7.69
CA ASP A 95 1.47 -26.39 6.34
C ASP A 95 0.11 -26.61 5.65
N LEU A 96 -0.60 -27.70 6.01
CA LEU A 96 -1.91 -28.04 5.44
C LEU A 96 -3.09 -27.39 6.18
N ASP A 97 -2.84 -26.78 7.34
CA ASP A 97 -3.88 -26.09 8.10
C ASP A 97 -4.33 -24.84 7.35
N TYR A 98 -5.60 -24.49 7.55
CA TYR A 98 -6.22 -23.36 6.86
C TYR A 98 -6.26 -22.12 7.75
N ARG A 99 -6.06 -20.97 7.13
CA ARG A 99 -6.42 -19.65 7.66
C ARG A 99 -7.61 -19.10 6.89
N VAL A 100 -8.44 -18.32 7.58
CA VAL A 100 -9.58 -17.60 7.02
C VAL A 100 -9.22 -16.12 7.01
N LEU A 101 -9.10 -15.54 5.82
CA LEU A 101 -8.61 -14.18 5.61
C LEU A 101 -9.75 -13.29 5.09
N LEU A 102 -10.04 -12.21 5.80
CA LEU A 102 -10.90 -11.13 5.33
C LEU A 102 -10.06 -10.17 4.49
N ARG A 103 -10.14 -10.30 3.17
CA ARG A 103 -9.42 -9.47 2.19
C ARG A 103 -10.25 -8.28 1.76
N PHE A 104 -9.59 -7.16 1.49
CA PHE A 104 -10.22 -5.93 1.02
C PHE A 104 -9.17 -5.05 0.34
N PRO A 105 -9.50 -4.35 -0.77
CA PRO A 105 -8.56 -3.43 -1.37
C PRO A 105 -8.45 -2.17 -0.49
N GLN A 106 -7.32 -1.48 -0.60
CA GLN A 106 -7.12 -0.18 0.00
C GLN A 106 -6.67 0.79 -1.08
N LYS A 107 -7.48 1.82 -1.32
CA LYS A 107 -7.08 2.97 -2.13
C LYS A 107 -7.01 4.20 -1.24
N VAL A 108 -5.85 4.86 -1.21
CA VAL A 108 -5.63 6.09 -0.43
C VAL A 108 -5.26 7.21 -1.39
N ARG A 109 -5.97 8.33 -1.30
CA ARG A 109 -5.74 9.51 -2.14
C ARG A 109 -5.02 10.58 -1.33
N ASN A 110 -4.11 11.32 -1.96
CA ASN A 110 -3.60 12.56 -1.38
C ASN A 110 -4.40 13.74 -1.96
N LEU A 111 -5.33 14.27 -1.17
CA LEU A 111 -6.13 15.45 -1.50
C LEU A 111 -5.47 16.77 -1.04
N GLY A 112 -4.31 16.66 -0.41
CA GLY A 112 -3.60 17.79 0.16
C GLY A 112 -2.87 18.60 -0.91
N THR A 113 -2.03 19.50 -0.42
CA THR A 113 -1.27 20.45 -1.25
C THR A 113 0.23 20.23 -1.14
N ALA A 114 0.68 19.08 -0.63
CA ALA A 114 2.08 18.68 -0.59
C ALA A 114 2.22 17.15 -0.65
N ASP A 115 3.44 16.69 -0.93
CA ASP A 115 3.77 15.28 -1.04
C ASP A 115 3.68 14.61 0.32
N PHE A 116 3.05 13.43 0.38
CA PHE A 116 3.18 12.56 1.54
C PHE A 116 4.47 11.77 1.39
N LEU A 117 5.43 11.99 2.28
CA LEU A 117 6.75 11.37 2.21
C LEU A 117 6.99 10.50 3.45
N PRO A 118 7.67 9.35 3.29
CA PRO A 118 8.02 8.52 4.43
C PRO A 118 8.99 9.23 5.38
N VAL A 119 8.76 9.09 6.68
CA VAL A 119 9.61 9.69 7.73
C VAL A 119 10.93 8.95 7.88
N LYS A 120 10.96 7.63 7.62
CA LYS A 120 12.16 6.83 7.77
C LYS A 120 13.20 7.19 6.70
N PRO A 121 14.45 7.47 7.08
CA PRO A 121 15.52 7.65 6.12
C PRO A 121 15.77 6.34 5.35
N ARG A 122 16.23 6.45 4.11
CA ARG A 122 16.35 5.31 3.18
C ARG A 122 17.14 4.10 3.71
N HIS A 123 18.12 4.34 4.59
CA HIS A 123 18.92 3.27 5.19
C HIS A 123 18.18 2.44 6.26
N GLN A 124 16.99 2.89 6.69
CA GLN A 124 16.11 2.18 7.64
C GLN A 124 14.91 1.53 6.94
N TRP A 125 14.88 1.56 5.61
CA TRP A 125 13.82 0.88 4.87
C TRP A 125 14.05 -0.62 4.94
N GLU A 126 12.99 -1.36 5.21
CA GLU A 126 13.05 -2.81 5.36
C GLU A 126 12.81 -3.45 4.00
N TRP A 127 13.66 -4.40 3.61
CA TRP A 127 13.47 -5.15 2.37
C TRP A 127 12.56 -6.34 2.62
N HIS A 128 11.49 -6.43 1.85
CA HIS A 128 10.55 -7.54 1.92
C HIS A 128 10.80 -8.49 0.75
N SER A 129 11.45 -9.63 1.03
CA SER A 129 11.86 -10.60 0.00
C SER A 129 10.68 -11.16 -0.80
N CYS A 130 9.52 -11.28 -0.16
CA CYS A 130 8.32 -11.80 -0.79
C CYS A 130 7.69 -10.83 -1.80
N HIS A 131 7.81 -9.52 -1.54
CA HIS A 131 7.27 -8.48 -2.43
C HIS A 131 8.33 -7.83 -3.31
N GLN A 132 9.60 -8.19 -3.13
CA GLN A 132 10.76 -7.71 -3.87
C GLN A 132 10.88 -6.19 -3.94
N HIS A 133 10.53 -5.51 -2.83
CA HIS A 133 10.69 -4.07 -2.69
C HIS A 133 10.87 -3.64 -1.23
N TYR A 134 11.19 -2.36 -1.03
CA TYR A 134 11.40 -1.77 0.29
C TYR A 134 10.10 -1.20 0.88
N HIS A 135 9.88 -1.41 2.17
CA HIS A 135 8.85 -0.71 2.93
C HIS A 135 9.48 0.51 3.62
N SER A 136 8.90 1.69 3.41
CA SER A 136 9.44 2.97 3.91
C SER A 136 8.77 3.47 5.20
N MET A 137 7.77 2.74 5.70
CA MET A 137 7.06 3.03 6.94
C MET A 137 6.69 1.73 7.65
N ASP A 138 6.75 1.72 8.98
CA ASP A 138 6.38 0.55 9.80
C ASP A 138 4.87 0.27 9.81
N ALA A 139 4.07 1.32 9.67
CA ALA A 139 2.62 1.21 9.61
C ALA A 139 2.07 2.38 8.82
N PHE A 140 1.71 2.14 7.55
CA PHE A 140 0.98 3.12 6.75
C PHE A 140 -0.50 3.10 7.14
N SER A 141 -1.06 1.90 7.33
CA SER A 141 -2.44 1.71 7.74
C SER A 141 -2.56 0.73 8.90
N LEU A 142 -3.58 0.93 9.72
CA LEU A 142 -4.02 0.00 10.76
C LEU A 142 -5.40 -0.56 10.41
N TYR A 143 -5.50 -1.89 10.42
CA TYR A 143 -6.73 -2.63 10.14
C TYR A 143 -7.24 -3.27 11.42
N ASP A 144 -8.43 -2.87 11.88
CA ASP A 144 -9.06 -3.43 13.06
C ASP A 144 -10.43 -4.02 12.69
N LEU A 145 -10.74 -5.19 13.24
CA LEU A 145 -12.10 -5.74 13.23
C LEU A 145 -12.68 -5.61 14.65
N LEU A 146 -13.81 -4.92 14.77
CA LEU A 146 -14.44 -4.59 16.03
C LEU A 146 -15.78 -5.32 16.17
N ASP A 147 -16.09 -5.81 17.36
CA ASP A 147 -17.44 -6.28 17.67
C ASP A 147 -18.44 -5.11 17.68
N VAL A 148 -19.59 -5.27 17.03
CA VAL A 148 -20.57 -4.19 16.87
C VAL A 148 -21.20 -3.76 18.20
N ASN A 149 -21.33 -4.66 19.17
CA ASN A 149 -22.02 -4.40 20.43
C ASN A 149 -21.09 -3.77 21.47
N THR A 150 -19.87 -4.28 21.55
CA THR A 150 -18.88 -3.91 22.58
C THR A 150 -17.87 -2.88 22.09
N GLY A 151 -17.72 -2.72 20.76
CA GLY A 151 -16.69 -1.88 20.15
C GLY A 151 -15.26 -2.38 20.35
N ARG A 152 -15.08 -3.56 20.94
CA ARG A 152 -13.76 -4.14 21.23
C ARG A 152 -13.18 -4.83 20.00
N LYS A 153 -11.86 -4.80 19.87
CA LYS A 153 -11.13 -5.55 18.84
C LYS A 153 -11.36 -7.05 19.04
N VAL A 154 -11.80 -7.73 17.98
CA VAL A 154 -12.03 -9.19 17.97
C VAL A 154 -11.00 -9.96 17.16
N ALA A 155 -10.30 -9.27 16.25
CA ALA A 155 -9.16 -9.81 15.54
C ALA A 155 -7.92 -9.00 15.90
N GLU A 156 -6.76 -9.64 15.80
CA GLU A 156 -5.50 -8.93 15.91
C GLU A 156 -5.37 -7.99 14.71
N GLY A 157 -5.31 -6.70 15.02
CA GLY A 157 -5.25 -5.69 13.98
C GLY A 157 -3.92 -5.78 13.24
N HIS A 158 -4.00 -5.78 11.90
CA HIS A 158 -2.81 -5.86 11.07
C HIS A 158 -2.30 -4.44 10.77
N LYS A 159 -1.00 -4.23 10.97
CA LYS A 159 -0.28 -3.02 10.58
C LYS A 159 0.32 -3.31 9.21
N ALA A 160 -0.27 -2.70 8.18
CA ALA A 160 0.25 -2.89 6.85
C ALA A 160 1.33 -1.82 6.58
N SER A 161 2.57 -2.28 6.46
CA SER A 161 3.65 -1.53 5.83
C SER A 161 3.61 -1.84 4.35
N PHE A 162 3.63 -0.80 3.52
CA PHE A 162 3.63 -0.96 2.08
C PHE A 162 4.57 0.06 1.45
N CYS A 163 4.91 -0.17 0.19
CA CYS A 163 5.63 0.80 -0.59
C CYS A 163 4.71 1.90 -1.12
N LEU A 164 5.05 3.15 -0.82
CA LEU A 164 4.27 4.33 -1.22
C LEU A 164 4.57 4.72 -2.67
N GLU A 165 3.57 4.65 -3.55
CA GLU A 165 3.70 5.08 -4.94
C GLU A 165 2.44 5.70 -5.54
N ASP A 166 2.63 6.41 -6.67
CA ASP A 166 1.54 6.98 -7.45
C ASP A 166 0.96 5.92 -8.41
N THR A 167 0.13 5.00 -7.90
CA THR A 167 -0.53 3.96 -8.72
C THR A 167 -1.50 4.54 -9.77
N GLY A 168 -2.03 5.74 -9.52
CA GLY A 168 -2.88 6.49 -10.43
C GLY A 168 -3.04 7.94 -10.01
N CYS A 169 -3.43 8.82 -10.94
CA CYS A 169 -3.65 10.24 -10.65
C CYS A 169 -4.92 10.77 -11.33
N ASN A 170 -5.50 11.83 -10.74
CA ASN A 170 -6.59 12.58 -11.37
C ASN A 170 -6.10 13.21 -12.69
N PRO A 171 -7.00 13.48 -13.66
CA PRO A 171 -6.64 14.20 -14.88
C PRO A 171 -5.92 15.52 -14.57
N GLY A 172 -4.82 15.77 -15.28
CA GLY A 172 -3.97 16.94 -15.07
C GLY A 172 -2.84 16.78 -14.03
N PHE A 173 -2.80 15.65 -13.31
CA PHE A 173 -1.71 15.31 -12.40
C PHE A 173 -0.82 14.21 -13.00
N HIS A 174 0.47 14.24 -12.65
CA HIS A 174 1.46 13.29 -13.13
C HIS A 174 2.05 12.49 -11.97
N ARG A 175 2.25 11.20 -12.21
CA ARG A 175 2.94 10.30 -11.28
C ARG A 175 4.40 10.73 -11.11
N ARG A 176 4.91 10.70 -9.88
CA ARG A 176 6.29 11.02 -9.54
C ARG A 176 6.99 9.92 -8.74
N TYR A 177 6.24 9.18 -7.91
CA TYR A 177 6.78 8.12 -7.08
C TYR A 177 6.42 6.75 -7.65
N ALA A 178 7.42 5.88 -7.71
CA ALA A 178 7.29 4.49 -8.13
C ALA A 178 8.26 3.62 -7.32
N CYS A 179 7.73 2.55 -6.74
CA CYS A 179 8.48 1.61 -5.92
C CYS A 179 9.60 0.93 -6.71
N THR A 180 9.31 0.58 -7.97
CA THR A 180 10.27 0.00 -8.92
C THR A 180 11.42 0.94 -9.28
N ALA A 181 11.22 2.26 -9.15
CA ALA A 181 12.25 3.28 -9.34
C ALA A 181 12.99 3.64 -8.03
N HIS A 182 12.71 2.93 -6.92
CA HIS A 182 13.28 3.17 -5.60
C HIS A 182 13.00 4.59 -5.05
N THR A 183 11.89 5.18 -5.47
CA THR A 183 11.39 6.48 -4.97
C THR A 183 10.04 6.25 -4.33
N GLN A 184 9.85 6.75 -3.11
CA GLN A 184 8.59 6.54 -2.37
C GLN A 184 7.98 7.86 -1.94
N GLY A 185 6.65 7.90 -2.03
CA GLY A 185 5.83 9.03 -1.67
C GLY A 185 4.48 8.97 -2.39
N LEU A 186 3.58 9.88 -2.01
CA LEU A 186 2.28 10.03 -2.67
C LEU A 186 2.05 11.49 -3.04
N SER A 187 1.98 11.76 -4.34
CA SER A 187 1.81 13.10 -4.91
C SER A 187 0.40 13.66 -4.66
N PRO A 188 0.24 14.99 -4.47
CA PRO A 188 -1.05 15.65 -4.54
C PRO A 188 -1.83 15.29 -5.79
N GLY A 189 -3.12 15.00 -5.64
CA GLY A 189 -4.00 14.59 -6.75
C GLY A 189 -3.77 13.16 -7.25
N CYS A 190 -2.82 12.43 -6.68
CA CYS A 190 -2.58 11.01 -6.94
C CYS A 190 -3.14 10.11 -5.83
N HIS A 191 -3.12 8.80 -6.10
CA HIS A 191 -3.57 7.78 -5.17
C HIS A 191 -2.70 6.53 -5.26
N ASP A 192 -2.59 5.87 -4.13
CA ASP A 192 -1.97 4.55 -3.99
C ASP A 192 -3.07 3.51 -3.81
N THR A 193 -2.97 2.37 -4.51
CA THR A 193 -3.97 1.31 -4.51
C THR A 193 -3.31 -0.03 -4.28
N TYR A 194 -3.62 -0.63 -3.12
CA TYR A 194 -3.31 -2.01 -2.82
C TYR A 194 -4.52 -2.87 -3.13
N ALA A 195 -4.36 -3.79 -4.07
CA ALA A 195 -5.40 -4.74 -4.44
C ALA A 195 -5.57 -5.82 -3.36
N ALA A 196 -6.80 -6.29 -3.16
CA ALA A 196 -7.16 -7.27 -2.14
C ALA A 196 -6.42 -8.61 -2.24
N ASN A 197 -5.86 -8.93 -3.42
CA ASN A 197 -5.12 -10.15 -3.69
C ASN A 197 -3.62 -10.04 -3.31
N ILE A 198 -3.12 -8.86 -2.96
CA ILE A 198 -1.75 -8.67 -2.49
C ILE A 198 -1.59 -9.36 -1.13
N ASP A 199 -0.39 -9.87 -0.85
CA ASP A 199 -0.07 -10.43 0.46
C ASP A 199 -0.16 -9.37 1.55
N CYS A 200 -0.55 -9.78 2.77
CA CYS A 200 -0.77 -8.89 3.91
C CYS A 200 -1.93 -7.88 3.74
N GLN A 201 -2.66 -7.90 2.63
CA GLN A 201 -3.85 -7.08 2.41
C GLN A 201 -5.14 -7.75 2.97
N TRP A 202 -5.12 -8.08 4.26
CA TRP A 202 -6.23 -8.73 4.96
C TRP A 202 -6.22 -8.52 6.48
N ILE A 203 -7.30 -8.97 7.13
CA ILE A 203 -7.31 -9.35 8.55
C ILE A 203 -7.49 -10.87 8.64
N ASP A 204 -6.64 -11.55 9.40
CA ASP A 204 -6.81 -12.96 9.70
C ASP A 204 -7.94 -13.14 10.73
N ILE A 205 -9.05 -13.72 10.28
CA ILE A 205 -10.27 -13.92 11.05
C ILE A 205 -10.49 -15.39 11.43
N THR A 206 -9.43 -16.21 11.39
CA THR A 206 -9.52 -17.66 11.68
C THR A 206 -10.13 -17.95 13.05
N ASP A 207 -9.82 -17.11 14.05
CA ASP A 207 -10.30 -17.27 15.42
C ASP A 207 -11.57 -16.44 15.72
N VAL A 208 -12.15 -15.78 14.71
CA VAL A 208 -13.33 -14.93 14.86
C VAL A 208 -14.57 -15.76 14.52
N PRO A 209 -15.58 -15.83 15.42
CA PRO A 209 -16.81 -16.55 15.13
C PRO A 209 -17.68 -15.82 14.07
N PRO A 210 -18.69 -16.47 13.48
CA PRO A 210 -19.71 -15.78 12.71
C PRO A 210 -20.43 -14.71 13.54
N GLY A 211 -20.73 -13.57 12.93
CA GLY A 211 -21.30 -12.42 13.64
C GLY A 211 -21.30 -11.14 12.81
N ASN A 212 -21.69 -10.05 13.46
CA ASN A 212 -21.67 -8.71 12.90
C ASN A 212 -20.55 -7.88 13.53
N TYR A 213 -19.78 -7.22 12.68
CA TYR A 213 -18.55 -6.53 13.03
C TYR A 213 -18.46 -5.17 12.34
N ILE A 214 -17.54 -4.35 12.82
CA ILE A 214 -17.13 -3.11 12.17
C ILE A 214 -15.67 -3.27 11.72
N LEU A 215 -15.44 -3.25 10.41
CA LEU A 215 -14.11 -3.09 9.87
C LEU A 215 -13.72 -1.61 9.98
N LYS A 216 -12.68 -1.32 10.77
CA LYS A 216 -12.10 0.02 10.94
C LYS A 216 -10.72 0.04 10.28
N ILE A 217 -10.56 0.89 9.28
CA ILE A 217 -9.27 1.14 8.62
C ILE A 217 -8.84 2.56 8.95
N THR A 218 -7.61 2.73 9.43
CA THR A 218 -7.04 4.05 9.76
C THR A 218 -5.75 4.24 8.99
N VAL A 219 -5.66 5.29 8.17
CA VAL A 219 -4.42 5.69 7.49
C VAL A 219 -3.63 6.68 8.36
N ASN A 220 -2.30 6.60 8.31
CA ASN A 220 -1.40 7.38 9.17
C ASN A 220 -1.84 7.40 10.67
N PRO A 221 -2.06 6.23 11.29
CA PRO A 221 -2.73 6.12 12.60
C PRO A 221 -1.94 6.74 13.76
N ASN A 222 -0.62 6.92 13.59
CA ASN A 222 0.27 7.42 14.63
C ASN A 222 0.66 8.90 14.41
N TYR A 223 0.08 9.57 13.41
CA TYR A 223 0.38 10.97 13.08
C TYR A 223 1.88 11.24 12.84
N LEU A 224 2.60 10.25 12.28
CA LEU A 224 4.04 10.35 12.06
C LEU A 224 4.37 11.36 10.97
N VAL A 225 3.52 11.45 9.96
CA VAL A 225 3.59 12.48 8.92
C VAL A 225 2.50 13.53 9.20
N PRO A 226 2.83 14.83 9.21
CA PRO A 226 1.83 15.88 9.38
C PRO A 226 0.91 15.97 8.15
N GLU A 227 -0.39 16.11 8.39
CA GLU A 227 -1.42 16.26 7.37
C GLU A 227 -2.26 17.52 7.64
N SER A 228 -2.91 18.06 6.61
CA SER A 228 -3.78 19.23 6.78
C SER A 228 -5.10 18.90 7.48
N ASP A 229 -5.58 17.66 7.35
CA ASP A 229 -6.76 17.14 8.04
C ASP A 229 -6.46 15.70 8.46
N PHE A 230 -6.86 15.35 9.68
CA PHE A 230 -6.77 13.98 10.21
C PHE A 230 -8.16 13.39 10.51
N SER A 231 -9.21 14.20 10.34
CA SER A 231 -10.60 13.85 10.64
C SER A 231 -11.23 12.94 9.59
N ASN A 232 -10.54 12.75 8.47
CA ASN A 232 -10.94 11.95 7.31
C ASN A 232 -10.06 10.69 7.10
N ASN A 233 -9.11 10.41 8.01
CA ASN A 233 -8.19 9.27 7.91
C ASN A 233 -8.83 7.90 8.26
N VAL A 234 -10.07 7.86 8.74
CA VAL A 234 -10.71 6.63 9.21
C VAL A 234 -11.87 6.25 8.31
N VAL A 235 -11.90 5.00 7.86
CA VAL A 235 -13.08 4.36 7.26
C VAL A 235 -13.64 3.32 8.20
N ARG A 236 -14.97 3.29 8.30
CA ARG A 236 -15.71 2.23 9.00
C ARG A 236 -16.70 1.59 8.04
N CYS A 237 -16.73 0.27 8.04
CA CYS A 237 -17.68 -0.54 7.27
C CYS A 237 -18.37 -1.54 8.19
N GLU A 238 -19.65 -1.78 7.95
CA GLU A 238 -20.38 -2.88 8.57
C GLU A 238 -20.04 -4.18 7.85
N VAL A 239 -19.70 -5.20 8.62
CA VAL A 239 -19.26 -6.50 8.13
C VAL A 239 -20.12 -7.59 8.77
N SER A 240 -20.87 -8.32 7.94
CA SER A 240 -21.63 -9.50 8.37
C SER A 240 -20.88 -10.75 7.92
N TYR A 241 -20.42 -11.55 8.87
CA TYR A 241 -19.66 -12.78 8.63
C TYR A 241 -20.50 -14.02 8.98
N SER A 242 -20.72 -14.91 8.01
CA SER A 242 -21.54 -16.12 8.18
C SER A 242 -20.74 -17.40 8.45
N GLY A 243 -19.42 -17.33 8.58
CA GLY A 243 -18.52 -18.49 8.62
C GLY A 243 -17.92 -18.84 7.25
N HIS A 244 -18.70 -18.67 6.18
CA HIS A 244 -18.27 -19.00 4.81
C HIS A 244 -18.27 -17.80 3.86
N HIS A 245 -19.09 -16.78 4.15
CA HIS A 245 -19.22 -15.59 3.32
C HIS A 245 -19.12 -14.34 4.19
N VAL A 246 -18.71 -13.24 3.57
CA VAL A 246 -18.75 -11.91 4.17
C VAL A 246 -19.58 -10.99 3.30
N GLN A 247 -20.35 -10.13 3.95
CA GLN A 247 -20.99 -9.00 3.29
C GLN A 247 -20.48 -7.72 3.94
N THR A 248 -19.95 -6.81 3.13
CA THR A 248 -19.44 -5.52 3.58
C THR A 248 -20.35 -4.42 3.07
N GLN A 249 -20.85 -3.57 3.97
CA GLN A 249 -21.85 -2.55 3.68
C GLN A 249 -21.58 -1.27 4.48
N ASN A 250 -22.28 -0.19 4.10
CA ASN A 250 -22.28 1.08 4.83
C ASN A 250 -20.86 1.62 5.11
N CYS A 251 -19.93 1.39 4.18
CA CYS A 251 -18.58 1.92 4.27
C CYS A 251 -18.61 3.44 4.15
N ARG A 252 -18.06 4.13 5.16
CA ARG A 252 -18.01 5.59 5.18
C ARG A 252 -16.77 6.09 5.90
N ILE A 253 -16.33 7.28 5.51
CA ILE A 253 -15.36 8.04 6.28
C ILE A 253 -16.00 8.41 7.62
N SER A 254 -15.27 8.16 8.70
CA SER A 254 -15.65 8.49 10.06
C SER A 254 -14.65 9.49 10.61
N ARG A 255 -15.13 10.43 11.43
CA ARG A 255 -14.22 11.21 12.27
C ARG A 255 -13.59 10.31 13.33
N ASN A 256 -12.33 10.60 13.63
CA ASN A 256 -11.56 9.92 14.68
C ASN A 256 -12.13 10.22 16.06
#